data_AF-A0AA41YQX8-F1
#
_entry.id   AF-A0AA41YQX8-F1
#
_cell.length_a   1.000
_cell.length_b   1.000
_cell.length_c   1.000
_cell.angle_alpha   90.00
_cell.angle_beta   90.00
_cell.angle_gamma   90.00
#
_symmetry.space_group_name_H-M   'P 1'
#
loop_
_entity.id
_entity.type
_entity.pdbx_description
1 polymer ?
#
loop_
_entity_poly.entity_id
_entity_poly.type
_entity_poly.pdbx_seq_one_letter_code
_entity_poly.pdbx_strand_id
1 'polypeptide(L)'
;MAAQAKWRFSGDYFENCNCDVVCPCLVSPAAPLTARPSQGVCDVALVFHIDKGNYDQIPLDGLNVAVVAHTPGPMGDGNWTLAAYIDERADDKQTAALGAIFGGAEGGPMAAFAPLVGKHLGAKKVAIKYAIDGNTRSAEIPGIMHMAVAPLPSLHPSGEIWGAMGHPVAPDKMAFGVGGKDSTFADHGMRWDNSGRNGHYAPINWSN
;
A
#
# COMPACT_ATOMS: atom_id res chain seq x y z
N MET A 1 -25.38 -3.14 -18.25
CA MET A 1 -24.28 -3.04 -17.27
C MET A 1 -23.90 -4.45 -16.89
N ALA A 2 -22.64 -4.85 -17.05
CA ALA A 2 -22.19 -6.17 -16.59
C ALA A 2 -22.38 -6.25 -15.07
N ALA A 3 -22.75 -7.42 -14.56
CA ALA A 3 -22.81 -7.64 -13.11
C ALA A 3 -21.40 -7.43 -12.53
N GLN A 4 -21.28 -6.52 -11.56
CA GLN A 4 -20.04 -6.32 -10.81
C GLN A 4 -19.75 -7.59 -10.00
N ALA A 5 -18.52 -8.10 -10.08
CA ALA A 5 -18.14 -9.30 -9.34
C ALA A 5 -18.18 -9.02 -7.84
N LYS A 6 -18.56 -10.01 -7.02
CA LYS A 6 -18.51 -9.85 -5.57
C LYS A 6 -17.17 -10.33 -5.05
N TRP A 7 -16.47 -9.49 -4.30
CA TRP A 7 -15.20 -9.88 -3.72
C TRP A 7 -15.08 -9.40 -2.28
N ARG A 8 -14.25 -10.12 -1.53
CA ARG A 8 -13.84 -9.73 -0.19
C ARG A 8 -12.51 -10.39 0.15
N PHE A 9 -11.73 -9.75 1.01
CA PHE A 9 -10.58 -10.39 1.62
C PHE A 9 -10.19 -9.74 2.93
N SER A 10 -9.55 -10.53 3.79
CA SER A 10 -8.87 -10.07 5.00
C SER A 10 -7.39 -10.37 4.88
N GLY A 11 -6.57 -9.56 5.53
CA GLY A 11 -5.12 -9.69 5.47
C GLY A 11 -4.36 -8.69 6.32
N ASP A 12 -3.08 -8.51 6.00
CA ASP A 12 -2.21 -7.50 6.59
C ASP A 12 -1.69 -6.56 5.49
N TYR A 13 -1.39 -5.35 5.90
CA TYR A 13 -0.96 -4.27 5.04
C TYR A 13 0.17 -3.50 5.71
N PHE A 14 1.12 -3.05 4.90
CA PHE A 14 2.00 -1.96 5.30
C PHE A 14 2.33 -1.02 4.15
N GLU A 15 2.77 0.17 4.49
CA GLU A 15 3.26 1.18 3.56
C GLU A 15 4.53 1.84 4.05
N ASN A 16 5.35 2.32 3.12
CA ASN A 16 6.51 3.15 3.43
C ASN A 16 6.60 4.27 2.39
N CYS A 17 6.45 5.52 2.86
CA CYS A 17 6.55 6.70 2.03
C CYS A 17 7.76 7.56 2.41
N ASN A 18 8.16 8.44 1.50
CA ASN A 18 9.33 9.31 1.65
C ASN A 18 9.19 10.43 2.71
N CYS A 19 7.99 10.61 3.28
CA CYS A 19 7.79 11.66 4.28
C CYS A 19 8.68 11.46 5.52
N ASP A 20 8.98 12.55 6.23
CA ASP A 20 9.37 12.46 7.64
C ASP A 20 8.34 11.62 8.42
N VAL A 21 8.78 11.04 9.54
CA VAL A 21 8.06 9.99 10.27
C VAL A 21 6.56 10.24 10.47
N VAL A 22 6.13 11.49 10.66
CA VAL A 22 4.71 11.85 10.67
C VAL A 22 4.31 12.36 9.28
N CYS A 23 3.47 11.60 8.59
CA CYS A 23 3.01 11.95 7.24
C CYS A 23 1.92 13.03 7.27
N PRO A 24 2.16 14.24 6.69
CA PRO A 24 1.18 15.31 6.67
C PRO A 24 -0.12 14.97 5.93
N CYS A 25 -0.08 14.01 5.00
CA CYS A 25 -1.25 13.55 4.26
C CYS A 25 -2.35 13.01 5.18
N LEU A 26 -1.99 12.52 6.38
CA LEU A 26 -2.92 11.95 7.36
C LEU A 26 -3.04 12.81 8.61
N VAL A 27 -1.94 13.43 9.05
CA VAL A 27 -1.89 14.16 10.31
C VAL A 27 -1.40 15.58 10.04
N SER A 28 -2.33 16.51 9.88
CA SER A 28 -2.04 17.94 9.72
C SER A 28 -3.24 18.81 10.10
N PRO A 29 -3.09 20.14 10.17
CA PRO A 29 -4.22 21.07 10.30
C PRO A 29 -5.13 21.13 9.06
N ALA A 30 -4.70 20.59 7.92
CA ALA A 30 -5.46 20.58 6.68
C ALA A 30 -6.35 19.32 6.58
N ALA A 31 -7.29 19.33 5.63
CA ALA A 31 -8.10 18.15 5.35
C ALA A 31 -7.20 16.97 4.88
N PRO A 32 -7.60 15.71 5.14
CA PRO A 32 -6.84 14.55 4.68
C PRO A 32 -6.49 14.62 3.20
N LEU A 33 -5.29 14.17 2.84
CA LEU A 33 -4.71 14.17 1.48
C LEU A 33 -4.45 15.56 0.85
N THR A 34 -4.82 16.67 1.50
CA THR A 34 -4.63 18.04 0.96
C THR A 34 -3.35 18.72 1.43
N ALA A 35 -2.73 18.22 2.51
CA ALA A 35 -1.45 18.73 2.96
C ALA A 35 -0.33 18.32 2.01
N ARG A 36 0.65 19.20 1.85
CA ARG A 36 1.85 18.91 1.05
C ARG A 36 2.69 17.84 1.76
N PRO A 37 3.17 16.80 1.05
CA PRO A 37 4.16 15.87 1.59
C PRO A 37 5.39 16.60 2.13
N SER A 38 6.01 16.10 3.19
CA SER A 38 7.15 16.78 3.83
C SER A 38 8.36 16.92 2.90
N GLN A 39 8.54 15.99 1.96
CA GLN A 39 9.57 16.06 0.91
C GLN A 39 9.08 16.79 -0.36
N GLY A 40 7.90 17.41 -0.32
CA GLY A 40 7.30 18.13 -1.43
C GLY A 40 6.59 17.26 -2.47
N VAL A 41 7.00 16.00 -2.61
CA VAL A 41 6.41 14.93 -3.44
C VAL A 41 6.15 13.70 -2.57
N CYS A 42 5.26 12.80 -2.99
CA CYS A 42 5.04 11.52 -2.31
C CYS A 42 5.56 10.38 -3.19
N ASP A 43 6.55 9.65 -2.69
CA ASP A 43 6.98 8.35 -3.24
C ASP A 43 6.63 7.28 -2.21
N VAL A 44 5.63 6.46 -2.53
CA VAL A 44 5.09 5.47 -1.59
C VAL A 44 4.97 4.10 -2.24
N ALA A 45 5.30 3.07 -1.46
CA ALA A 45 4.86 1.71 -1.76
C ALA A 45 3.86 1.25 -0.71
N LEU A 46 2.83 0.58 -1.20
CA LEU A 46 1.70 0.01 -0.48
C LEU A 46 1.78 -1.50 -0.72
N VAL A 47 1.92 -2.31 0.33
CA VAL A 47 2.10 -3.76 0.19
C VAL A 47 1.02 -4.49 0.99
N PHE A 48 0.41 -5.47 0.34
CA PHE A 48 -0.75 -6.19 0.82
C PHE A 48 -0.45 -7.69 0.84
N HIS A 49 -0.75 -8.33 1.96
CA HIS A 49 -0.80 -9.79 2.10
C HIS A 49 -2.25 -10.22 2.30
N ILE A 50 -2.75 -11.13 1.47
CA ILE A 50 -4.11 -11.67 1.59
C ILE A 50 -4.05 -12.96 2.42
N ASP A 51 -4.56 -12.93 3.65
CA ASP A 51 -4.66 -14.15 4.46
C ASP A 51 -5.77 -15.07 3.92
N LYS A 52 -6.94 -14.48 3.66
CA LYS A 52 -8.12 -15.17 3.12
C LYS A 52 -8.95 -14.23 2.26
N GLY A 53 -9.36 -14.68 1.08
CA GLY A 53 -10.15 -13.87 0.18
C GLY A 53 -10.63 -14.60 -1.06
N ASN A 54 -11.64 -14.02 -1.70
CA ASN A 54 -12.17 -14.51 -2.96
C ASN A 54 -12.66 -13.36 -3.84
N TYR A 55 -12.57 -13.58 -5.14
CA TYR A 55 -13.23 -12.81 -6.18
C TYR A 55 -14.20 -13.73 -6.91
N ASP A 56 -15.50 -13.58 -6.63
CA ASP A 56 -16.52 -14.60 -6.89
C ASP A 56 -16.11 -15.99 -6.37
N GLN A 57 -15.74 -16.90 -7.28
CA GLN A 57 -15.28 -18.27 -6.98
C GLN A 57 -13.76 -18.44 -7.08
N ILE A 58 -13.02 -17.39 -7.42
CA ILE A 58 -11.56 -17.41 -7.55
C ILE A 58 -10.95 -17.16 -6.16
N PRO A 59 -10.23 -18.13 -5.57
CA PRO A 59 -9.55 -17.93 -4.29
C PRO A 59 -8.36 -16.97 -4.45
N LEU A 60 -8.10 -16.14 -3.45
CA LEU A 60 -6.98 -15.20 -3.43
C LEU A 60 -6.03 -15.43 -2.24
N ASP A 61 -6.28 -16.47 -1.45
CA ASP A 61 -5.56 -16.82 -0.23
C ASP A 61 -4.04 -16.91 -0.45
N GLY A 62 -3.29 -16.29 0.45
CA GLY A 62 -1.83 -16.32 0.51
C GLY A 62 -1.12 -15.49 -0.56
N LEU A 63 -1.85 -14.80 -1.45
CA LEU A 63 -1.25 -13.95 -2.50
C LEU A 63 -0.87 -12.57 -1.96
N ASN A 64 0.14 -11.97 -2.60
CA ASN A 64 0.61 -10.63 -2.29
C ASN A 64 0.36 -9.67 -3.46
N VAL A 65 0.19 -8.39 -3.14
CA VAL A 65 0.18 -7.31 -4.13
C VAL A 65 0.99 -6.15 -3.60
N ALA A 66 1.78 -5.51 -4.46
CA ALA A 66 2.38 -4.22 -4.16
C ALA A 66 1.91 -3.17 -5.17
N VAL A 67 1.62 -1.97 -4.68
CA VAL A 67 1.31 -0.80 -5.49
C VAL A 67 2.31 0.28 -5.14
N VAL A 68 2.95 0.83 -6.15
CA VAL A 68 3.89 1.93 -6.01
C VAL A 68 3.30 3.17 -6.69
N ALA A 69 3.32 4.29 -5.98
CA ALA A 69 2.80 5.55 -6.47
C ALA A 69 3.79 6.70 -6.27
N HIS A 70 3.86 7.57 -7.26
CA HIS A 70 4.51 8.88 -7.20
C HIS A 70 3.46 9.98 -7.38
N THR A 71 3.46 10.98 -6.51
CA THR A 71 2.64 12.20 -6.64
C THR A 71 3.52 13.46 -6.58
N PRO A 72 3.28 14.48 -7.43
CA PRO A 72 4.11 15.68 -7.47
C PRO A 72 3.82 16.68 -6.32
N GLY A 73 2.84 16.37 -5.47
CA GLY A 73 2.34 17.26 -4.42
C GLY A 73 1.30 16.55 -3.54
N PRO A 74 0.35 17.30 -2.94
CA PRO A 74 -0.75 16.72 -2.17
C PRO A 74 -1.42 15.57 -2.91
N MET A 75 -1.66 14.46 -2.20
CA MET A 75 -2.20 13.25 -2.83
C MET A 75 -3.60 13.49 -3.42
N GLY A 76 -4.40 14.36 -2.81
CA GLY A 76 -5.74 14.72 -3.30
C GLY A 76 -5.75 15.52 -4.60
N ASP A 77 -4.62 16.15 -4.98
CA ASP A 77 -4.52 16.92 -6.23
C ASP A 77 -4.38 16.02 -7.48
N GLY A 78 -4.13 14.72 -7.28
CA GLY A 78 -3.99 13.75 -8.35
C GLY A 78 -2.66 13.83 -9.10
N ASN A 79 -2.69 13.56 -10.40
CA ASN A 79 -1.50 13.35 -11.24
C ASN A 79 -0.58 12.22 -10.75
N TRP A 80 -1.18 11.15 -10.22
CA TRP A 80 -0.38 10.03 -9.74
C TRP A 80 0.23 9.29 -10.92
N THR A 81 1.48 8.87 -10.74
CA THR A 81 2.12 7.83 -11.55
C THR A 81 2.13 6.54 -10.75
N LEU A 82 1.48 5.49 -11.25
CA LEU A 82 1.24 4.25 -10.51
C LEU A 82 1.79 3.02 -11.25
N ALA A 83 2.47 2.13 -10.54
CA ALA A 83 2.87 0.80 -10.98
C ALA A 83 2.33 -0.26 -10.01
N ALA A 84 1.93 -1.42 -10.53
CA ALA A 84 1.45 -2.54 -9.71
C ALA A 84 2.32 -3.79 -9.90
N TYR A 85 2.44 -4.57 -8.83
CA TYR A 85 3.16 -5.84 -8.80
C TYR A 85 2.24 -6.89 -8.19
N ILE A 86 2.04 -7.98 -8.94
CA ILE A 86 1.19 -9.10 -8.56
C ILE A 86 2.11 -10.29 -8.31
N ASP A 87 1.81 -11.05 -7.27
CA ASP A 87 2.55 -12.27 -6.94
C ASP A 87 2.58 -13.25 -8.11
N GLU A 88 3.77 -13.73 -8.47
CA GLU A 88 3.96 -14.69 -9.55
C GLU A 88 3.23 -16.01 -9.33
N ARG A 89 2.93 -16.35 -8.06
CA ARG A 89 2.16 -17.54 -7.67
C ARG A 89 0.69 -17.48 -8.10
N ALA A 90 0.18 -16.29 -8.41
CA ALA A 90 -1.18 -16.13 -8.92
C ALA A 90 -1.31 -16.78 -10.31
N ASP A 91 -2.36 -17.55 -10.55
CA ASP A 91 -2.73 -17.99 -11.90
C ASP A 91 -3.30 -16.81 -12.74
N ASP A 92 -3.67 -17.07 -13.99
CA ASP A 92 -4.17 -16.02 -14.88
C ASP A 92 -5.49 -15.40 -14.40
N LYS A 93 -6.37 -16.21 -13.78
CA LYS A 93 -7.66 -15.73 -13.26
C LYS A 93 -7.44 -14.89 -12.00
N GLN A 94 -6.57 -15.33 -11.10
CA GLN A 94 -6.17 -14.60 -9.91
C GLN A 94 -5.46 -13.29 -10.29
N THR A 95 -4.59 -13.31 -11.30
CA THR A 95 -3.91 -12.10 -11.80
C THR A 95 -4.93 -11.09 -12.33
N ALA A 96 -5.90 -11.53 -13.12
CA ALA A 96 -6.97 -10.66 -13.62
C ALA A 96 -7.83 -10.09 -12.47
N ALA A 97 -8.21 -10.93 -11.50
CA ALA A 97 -8.98 -10.51 -10.33
C ALA A 97 -8.24 -9.47 -9.49
N LEU A 98 -6.96 -9.72 -9.16
CA LEU A 98 -6.13 -8.78 -8.41
C LEU A 98 -5.93 -7.48 -9.18
N GLY A 99 -5.70 -7.55 -10.50
CA GLY A 99 -5.63 -6.37 -11.35
C GLY A 99 -6.92 -5.53 -11.32
N ALA A 100 -8.09 -6.17 -11.32
CA ALA A 100 -9.38 -5.50 -11.27
C ALA A 100 -9.66 -4.85 -9.90
N ILE A 101 -9.37 -5.55 -8.79
CA ILE A 101 -9.49 -5.05 -7.42
C ILE A 101 -8.54 -3.86 -7.19
N PHE A 102 -7.25 -4.07 -7.41
CA PHE A 102 -6.23 -3.06 -7.09
C PHE A 102 -6.16 -1.93 -8.12
N GLY A 103 -6.71 -2.14 -9.33
CA GLY A 103 -6.97 -1.09 -10.31
C GLY A 103 -8.20 -0.22 -9.99
N GLY A 104 -9.00 -0.58 -8.99
CA GLY A 104 -10.19 0.18 -8.56
C GLY A 104 -11.43 0.00 -9.44
N ALA A 105 -11.38 -0.83 -10.49
CA ALA A 105 -12.52 -1.09 -11.37
C ALA A 105 -13.67 -1.82 -10.64
N GLU A 106 -13.34 -2.51 -9.55
CA GLU A 106 -14.27 -3.37 -8.81
C GLU A 106 -14.79 -2.74 -7.53
N GLY A 107 -14.62 -1.43 -7.34
CA GLY A 107 -15.01 -0.74 -6.10
C GLY A 107 -13.96 -0.89 -5.00
N GLY A 108 -14.43 -0.83 -3.74
CA GLY A 108 -13.57 -0.88 -2.56
C GLY A 108 -12.63 0.34 -2.43
N PRO A 109 -11.63 0.26 -1.52
CA PRO A 109 -10.74 1.38 -1.22
C PRO A 109 -10.00 1.96 -2.45
N MET A 110 -9.60 1.12 -3.39
CA MET A 110 -8.84 1.55 -4.56
C MET A 110 -9.68 2.35 -5.57
N ALA A 111 -11.01 2.20 -5.57
CA ALA A 111 -11.89 2.99 -6.43
C ALA A 111 -11.88 4.49 -6.10
N ALA A 112 -11.60 4.87 -4.86
CA ALA A 112 -11.45 6.27 -4.47
C ALA A 112 -10.18 6.92 -5.07
N PHE A 113 -9.14 6.13 -5.32
CA PHE A 113 -7.87 6.59 -5.86
C PHE A 113 -7.79 6.52 -7.39
N ALA A 114 -8.55 5.64 -8.03
CA ALA A 114 -8.50 5.46 -9.48
C ALA A 114 -8.66 6.76 -10.29
N PRO A 115 -9.55 7.72 -9.93
CA PRO A 115 -9.65 9.00 -10.64
C PRO A 115 -8.44 9.93 -10.50
N LEU A 116 -7.59 9.72 -9.49
CA LEU A 116 -6.41 10.54 -9.21
C LEU A 116 -5.18 10.12 -10.03
N VAL A 117 -5.25 8.96 -10.69
CA VAL A 117 -4.14 8.41 -11.47
C VAL A 117 -4.10 9.06 -12.86
N GLY A 118 -3.07 9.87 -13.10
CA GLY A 118 -2.81 10.47 -14.41
C GLY A 118 -1.98 9.57 -15.33
N LYS A 119 -1.19 8.65 -14.77
CA LYS A 119 -0.31 7.75 -15.53
C LYS A 119 -0.22 6.37 -14.90
N HIS A 120 -0.66 5.35 -15.64
CA HIS A 120 -0.43 3.95 -15.29
C HIS A 120 0.83 3.42 -16.01
N LEU A 121 1.77 2.88 -15.23
CA LEU A 121 2.99 2.25 -15.74
C LEU A 121 2.82 0.76 -16.05
N GLY A 122 1.64 0.21 -15.73
CA GLY A 122 1.27 -1.19 -15.94
C GLY A 122 1.39 -2.03 -14.67
N ALA A 123 1.11 -3.33 -14.83
CA ALA A 123 1.26 -4.34 -13.79
C ALA A 123 2.28 -5.40 -14.22
N LYS A 124 3.10 -5.88 -13.29
CA LYS A 124 4.05 -6.98 -13.51
C LYS A 124 3.74 -8.15 -12.59
N LYS A 125 3.88 -9.38 -13.09
CA LYS A 125 3.95 -10.57 -12.23
C LYS A 125 5.39 -10.79 -11.80
N VAL A 126 5.63 -10.88 -10.50
CA VAL A 126 6.96 -10.99 -9.91
C VAL A 126 6.93 -11.82 -8.63
N ALA A 127 8.07 -12.40 -8.26
CA ALA A 127 8.24 -12.96 -6.92
C ALA A 127 8.06 -11.86 -5.87
N ILE A 128 7.07 -12.01 -4.99
CA ILE A 128 6.86 -11.13 -3.84
C ILE A 128 6.96 -11.99 -2.58
N LYS A 129 7.96 -11.72 -1.75
CA LYS A 129 8.04 -12.28 -0.41
C LYS A 129 7.49 -11.27 0.56
N TYR A 130 6.50 -11.66 1.36
CA TYR A 130 5.97 -10.86 2.46
C TYR A 130 6.26 -11.59 3.77
N ALA A 131 6.68 -10.86 4.80
CA ALA A 131 6.92 -11.44 6.11
C ALA A 131 6.51 -10.49 7.23
N ILE A 132 6.01 -11.08 8.32
CA ILE A 132 5.76 -10.43 9.59
C ILE A 132 6.68 -11.10 10.63
N ASP A 133 7.54 -10.31 11.27
CA ASP A 133 8.39 -10.75 12.38
C ASP A 133 8.12 -9.84 13.60
N GLY A 134 7.41 -10.40 14.58
CA GLY A 134 6.82 -9.62 15.67
C GLY A 134 5.88 -8.55 15.13
N ASN A 135 6.23 -7.28 15.36
CA ASN A 135 5.47 -6.13 14.85
C ASN A 135 6.08 -5.52 13.58
N THR A 136 7.15 -6.10 13.04
CA THR A 136 7.80 -5.62 11.81
C THR A 136 7.17 -6.28 10.60
N ARG A 137 6.78 -5.49 9.61
CA ARG A 137 6.35 -5.98 8.29
C ARG A 137 7.48 -5.77 7.30
N SER A 138 7.65 -6.68 6.37
CA SER A 138 8.63 -6.53 5.30
C SER A 138 8.17 -7.18 4.01
N ALA A 139 8.66 -6.64 2.89
CA ALA A 139 8.49 -7.26 1.59
C ALA A 139 9.71 -7.10 0.70
N GLU A 140 9.95 -8.11 -0.14
CA GLU A 140 11.03 -8.16 -1.12
C GLU A 140 10.47 -8.54 -2.49
N ILE A 141 10.86 -7.76 -3.50
CA ILE A 141 10.73 -8.07 -4.92
C ILE A 141 12.14 -8.04 -5.50
N PRO A 142 12.74 -9.20 -5.85
CA PRO A 142 14.13 -9.28 -6.26
C PRO A 142 14.50 -8.28 -7.37
N GLY A 143 15.50 -7.44 -7.10
CA GLY A 143 15.99 -6.44 -8.04
C GLY A 143 15.11 -5.19 -8.23
N ILE A 144 13.96 -5.12 -7.57
CA ILE A 144 12.99 -4.03 -7.72
C ILE A 144 12.74 -3.30 -6.40
N MET A 145 12.50 -4.04 -5.31
CA MET A 145 12.06 -3.45 -4.05
C MET A 145 12.53 -4.29 -2.86
N HIS A 146 13.03 -3.64 -1.83
CA HIS A 146 13.16 -4.21 -0.49
C HIS A 146 12.59 -3.17 0.47
N MET A 147 11.68 -3.56 1.36
CA MET A 147 11.08 -2.64 2.32
C MET A 147 10.80 -3.34 3.63
N ALA A 148 11.00 -2.61 4.72
CA ALA A 148 10.58 -3.04 6.04
C ALA A 148 9.99 -1.86 6.80
N VAL A 149 8.98 -2.10 7.63
CA VAL A 149 8.40 -1.11 8.53
C VAL A 149 8.31 -1.71 9.92
N ALA A 150 8.98 -1.08 10.87
CA ALA A 150 8.94 -1.42 12.28
C ALA A 150 8.08 -0.40 13.04
N PRO A 151 7.57 -0.74 14.24
CA PRO A 151 6.85 0.21 15.08
C PRO A 151 7.66 1.48 15.34
N LEU A 152 7.00 2.62 15.32
CA LEU A 152 7.60 3.85 15.81
C LEU A 152 7.83 3.73 17.33
N PRO A 153 9.02 4.09 17.87
CA PRO A 153 9.28 3.98 19.29
C PRO A 153 8.25 4.73 20.14
N SER A 154 7.79 4.08 21.20
CA SER A 154 6.72 4.54 22.07
C SER A 154 6.98 4.15 23.51
N LEU A 155 6.48 4.96 24.46
CA LEU A 155 6.43 4.60 25.87
C LEU A 155 5.22 3.72 26.22
N HIS A 156 4.30 3.50 25.28
CA HIS A 156 3.17 2.61 25.49
C HIS A 156 3.66 1.17 25.69
N PRO A 157 3.10 0.38 26.64
CA PRO A 157 3.57 -0.97 26.93
C PRO A 157 3.57 -1.94 25.74
N SER A 158 2.72 -1.73 24.74
CA SER A 158 2.71 -2.55 23.53
C SER A 158 3.88 -2.27 22.57
N GLY A 159 4.63 -1.18 22.79
CA GLY A 159 5.69 -0.74 21.87
C GLY A 159 5.18 -0.14 20.56
N GLU A 160 3.87 0.15 20.45
CA GLU A 160 3.24 0.67 19.23
C GLU A 160 2.43 1.93 19.53
N ILE A 161 2.18 2.73 18.49
CA ILE A 161 1.26 3.86 18.52
C ILE A 161 0.19 3.58 17.47
N TRP A 162 -1.07 3.50 17.87
CA TRP A 162 -2.21 3.29 16.97
C TRP A 162 -3.05 4.55 16.88
N GLY A 163 -3.34 5.01 15.66
CA GLY A 163 -4.12 6.21 15.40
C GLY A 163 -5.32 5.94 14.48
N ALA A 164 -6.48 6.48 14.84
CA ALA A 164 -7.69 6.47 14.02
C ALA A 164 -7.68 7.64 13.02
N MET A 165 -6.80 7.57 12.03
CA MET A 165 -6.54 8.68 11.09
C MET A 165 -7.46 8.69 9.87
N GLY A 166 -8.36 7.72 9.72
CA GLY A 166 -9.23 7.62 8.54
C GLY A 166 -8.48 7.28 7.25
N HIS A 167 -7.43 6.47 7.34
CA HIS A 167 -6.64 6.12 6.15
C HIS A 167 -7.48 5.30 5.17
N PRO A 168 -7.50 5.61 3.86
CA PRO A 168 -8.42 4.92 2.94
C PRO A 168 -8.22 3.40 2.85
N VAL A 169 -7.00 2.89 3.06
CA VAL A 169 -6.72 1.45 3.11
C VAL A 169 -7.20 0.79 4.41
N ALA A 170 -7.18 1.51 5.52
CA ALA A 170 -7.54 1.01 6.85
C ALA A 170 -8.20 2.15 7.66
N PRO A 171 -9.50 2.40 7.44
CA PRO A 171 -10.16 3.61 7.92
C PRO A 171 -10.28 3.67 9.45
N ASP A 172 -10.37 2.52 10.12
CA ASP A 172 -10.58 2.47 11.57
C ASP A 172 -9.34 2.89 12.35
N LYS A 173 -8.16 2.33 12.01
CA LYS A 173 -6.89 2.65 12.65
C LYS A 173 -5.69 2.11 11.87
N MET A 174 -4.55 2.77 12.02
CA MET A 174 -3.24 2.26 11.61
C MET A 174 -2.21 2.43 12.71
N ALA A 175 -1.20 1.56 12.71
CA ALA A 175 -0.02 1.75 13.52
C ALA A 175 0.94 2.74 12.84
N PHE A 176 1.56 3.60 13.63
CA PHE A 176 2.70 4.41 13.17
C PHE A 176 3.96 3.55 13.14
N GLY A 177 4.67 3.62 12.03
CA GLY A 177 5.90 2.90 11.80
C GLY A 177 6.99 3.77 11.20
N VAL A 178 8.17 3.17 11.10
CA VAL A 178 9.35 3.76 10.48
C VAL A 178 9.99 2.76 9.53
N GLY A 179 10.40 3.25 8.35
CA GLY A 179 11.09 2.46 7.34
C GLY A 179 12.42 1.93 7.88
N GLY A 180 12.64 0.62 7.75
CA GLY A 180 13.88 -0.04 8.09
C GLY A 180 15.01 0.34 7.14
N LYS A 181 16.23 -0.08 7.48
CA LYS A 181 17.39 0.08 6.60
C LYS A 181 17.15 -0.62 5.25
N ASP A 182 17.66 -0.03 4.19
CA ASP A 182 17.58 -0.52 2.81
C ASP A 182 16.13 -0.60 2.29
N SER A 183 15.24 0.29 2.77
CA SER A 183 13.86 0.38 2.28
C SER A 183 13.82 1.15 0.96
N THR A 184 14.10 0.43 -0.13
CA THR A 184 14.43 0.98 -1.44
C THR A 184 13.51 0.46 -2.53
N PHE A 185 13.41 1.25 -3.60
CA PHE A 185 12.70 0.88 -4.82
C PHE A 185 13.50 1.36 -6.05
N ALA A 186 13.52 0.55 -7.10
CA ALA A 186 14.14 0.87 -8.38
C ALA A 186 13.46 0.11 -9.53
N ASP A 187 12.51 0.74 -10.22
CA ASP A 187 11.91 0.23 -11.46
C ASP A 187 11.18 1.38 -12.19
N HIS A 188 10.82 1.17 -13.45
CA HIS A 188 10.10 2.15 -14.29
C HIS A 188 10.76 3.54 -14.37
N GLY A 189 12.09 3.60 -14.22
CA GLY A 189 12.86 4.84 -14.22
C GLY A 189 12.74 5.66 -12.92
N MET A 190 12.05 5.14 -11.91
CA MET A 190 11.98 5.71 -10.57
C MET A 190 12.98 5.01 -9.66
N ARG A 191 13.58 5.77 -8.74
CA ARG A 191 14.49 5.24 -7.72
C ARG A 191 14.43 6.08 -6.47
N TRP A 192 14.25 5.44 -5.30
CA TRP A 192 14.27 6.12 -4.01
C TRP A 192 14.70 5.18 -2.87
N ASP A 193 15.01 5.82 -1.74
CA ASP A 193 15.34 5.20 -0.47
C ASP A 193 14.50 5.89 0.64
N ASN A 194 13.61 5.12 1.23
CA ASN A 194 12.69 5.54 2.29
C ASN A 194 13.13 4.99 3.66
N SER A 195 14.41 4.62 3.83
CA SER A 195 14.95 4.26 5.14
C SER A 195 14.84 5.39 6.16
N GLY A 196 14.37 5.05 7.36
CA GLY A 196 14.10 6.00 8.44
C GLY A 196 12.91 6.94 8.18
N ARG A 197 12.17 6.73 7.08
CA ARG A 197 10.99 7.54 6.70
C ARG A 197 9.70 6.96 7.23
N ASN A 198 8.60 7.67 7.02
CA ASN A 198 7.28 7.27 7.48
C ASN A 198 6.90 5.87 6.98
N GLY A 199 6.33 5.06 7.87
CA GLY A 199 5.57 3.89 7.47
C GLY A 199 4.31 3.74 8.31
N HIS A 200 3.40 2.91 7.83
CA HIS A 200 2.23 2.49 8.59
C HIS A 200 1.96 1.01 8.32
N TYR A 201 1.22 0.37 9.21
CA TYR A 201 0.70 -0.97 8.97
C TYR A 201 -0.62 -1.17 9.72
N ALA A 202 -1.43 -2.09 9.21
CA ALA A 202 -2.69 -2.47 9.82
C ALA A 202 -3.17 -3.82 9.29
N PRO A 203 -3.95 -4.58 10.07
CA PRO A 203 -4.82 -5.58 9.47
C PRO A 203 -5.87 -4.88 8.59
N ILE A 204 -6.28 -5.54 7.52
CA ILE A 204 -7.27 -5.04 6.56
C ILE A 204 -8.40 -6.05 6.36
N ASN A 205 -9.59 -5.52 6.08
CA ASN A 205 -10.77 -6.28 5.70
C ASN A 205 -11.52 -5.48 4.64
N TRP A 206 -11.39 -5.90 3.39
CA TRP A 206 -11.93 -5.20 2.22
C TRP A 206 -13.02 -6.00 1.55
N SER A 207 -13.99 -5.31 0.96
CA SER A 207 -15.01 -5.87 0.07
C SER A 207 -15.58 -4.76 -0.82
N ASN A 208 -16.36 -5.14 -1.83
CA ASN A 208 -17.22 -4.22 -2.59
C ASN A 208 -18.71 -4.38 -2.32
#